data_AF-B7U587-F1
#
_entry.id   AF-B7U587-F1
#
_cell.length_a   1.000
_cell.length_b   1.000
_cell.length_c   1.000
_cell.angle_alpha   90.00
_cell.angle_beta   90.00
_cell.angle_gamma   90.00
#
_symmetry.space_group_name_H-M   'P 1'
#
loop_
_entity.id
_entity.type
_entity.pdbx_description
1 polymer ?
#
loop_
_entity_poly.entity_id
_entity_poly.type
_entity_poly.pdbx_seq_one_letter_code
_entity_poly.pdbx_strand_id
1 'polypeptide(L)'
;MKPKRVREVFRAMLLLFSGWSLLFQLVIFSLIYGAYLYISTRMLILSLVVGLIFAVPSLYYISYRNKKMKREIALLKDLNTYATTMTFFLQSGKNLRAALEATRPSLSERLQNDIERVLKSLDEDSLSPDMSVFDKYKFSPIKAFNDVLIISRDEGGDKSTMFNRVNENINFAITKHDEMVRGKKIVAKQIYFIIGAMLSIPVMLSCLSTFLSTQMYDQFLFYPISIVGVIIFFAVMITWLFKHEKKKTDTSMFI
;
A
#
# COMPACT_ATOMS: atom_id res chain seq x y z
N MET A 1 20.43 -0.59 9.25
CA MET A 1 19.37 -1.57 8.95
C MET A 1 20.04 -2.95 8.86
N LYS A 2 19.63 -3.96 9.64
CA LYS A 2 20.30 -5.29 9.64
C LYS A 2 20.28 -5.92 8.23
N PRO A 3 21.40 -6.45 7.70
CA PRO A 3 21.50 -6.93 6.31
C PRO A 3 20.52 -8.06 5.97
N LYS A 4 20.10 -8.88 6.97
CA LYS A 4 19.06 -9.91 6.80
C LYS A 4 17.69 -9.34 6.38
N ARG A 5 17.30 -8.15 6.88
CA ARG A 5 16.01 -7.51 6.53
C ARG A 5 15.97 -6.97 5.10
N VAL A 6 17.12 -6.55 4.55
CA VAL A 6 17.16 -5.98 3.20
C VAL A 6 16.91 -7.06 2.15
N ARG A 7 17.51 -8.25 2.33
CA ARG A 7 17.33 -9.39 1.42
C ARG A 7 15.90 -9.93 1.42
N GLU A 8 15.25 -9.96 2.58
CA GLU A 8 13.84 -10.34 2.72
C GLU A 8 12.90 -9.34 2.05
N VAL A 9 13.15 -8.03 2.23
CA VAL A 9 12.40 -6.97 1.56
C VAL A 9 12.58 -7.04 0.04
N PHE A 10 13.80 -7.32 -0.44
CA PHE A 10 14.08 -7.44 -1.86
C PHE A 10 13.40 -8.67 -2.49
N ARG A 11 13.39 -9.82 -1.77
CA ARG A 11 12.59 -10.99 -2.16
C ARG A 11 11.09 -10.66 -2.18
N ALA A 12 10.59 -9.96 -1.17
CA ALA A 12 9.19 -9.54 -1.12
C ALA A 12 8.83 -8.56 -2.26
N MET A 13 9.75 -7.70 -2.68
CA MET A 13 9.59 -6.84 -3.86
C MET A 13 9.53 -7.64 -5.16
N LEU A 14 10.44 -8.60 -5.36
CA LEU A 14 10.47 -9.45 -6.55
C LEU A 14 9.24 -10.37 -6.66
N LEU A 15 8.62 -10.73 -5.53
CA LEU A 15 7.33 -11.44 -5.52
C LEU A 15 6.14 -10.53 -5.89
N LEU A 16 6.28 -9.22 -5.75
CA LEU A 16 5.23 -8.22 -6.02
C LEU A 16 5.41 -7.51 -7.36
N PHE A 17 6.60 -7.48 -7.92
CA PHE A 17 6.94 -6.82 -9.18
C PHE A 17 7.79 -7.75 -10.07
N SER A 18 7.56 -7.73 -11.37
CA SER A 18 8.50 -8.33 -12.31
C SER A 18 9.84 -7.59 -12.20
N GLY A 19 10.97 -8.33 -12.30
CA GLY A 19 12.31 -7.72 -12.21
C GLY A 19 12.51 -6.55 -13.18
N TRP A 20 11.92 -6.64 -14.37
CA TRP A 20 11.87 -5.59 -15.38
C TRP A 20 11.14 -4.32 -14.90
N SER A 21 10.03 -4.46 -14.16
CA SER A 21 9.28 -3.33 -13.63
C SER A 21 10.08 -2.58 -12.55
N LEU A 22 10.84 -3.29 -11.72
CA LEU A 22 11.72 -2.67 -10.71
C LEU A 22 12.89 -1.94 -11.36
N LEU A 23 13.52 -2.55 -12.37
CA LEU A 23 14.60 -1.91 -13.14
C LEU A 23 14.12 -0.63 -13.82
N PHE A 24 12.95 -0.68 -14.47
CA PHE A 24 12.36 0.49 -15.12
C PHE A 24 12.05 1.62 -14.13
N GLN A 25 11.49 1.29 -12.96
CA GLN A 25 11.25 2.29 -11.90
C GLN A 25 12.55 2.86 -11.33
N LEU A 26 13.60 2.05 -11.19
CA LEU A 26 14.91 2.51 -10.73
C LEU A 26 15.49 3.53 -11.70
N VAL A 27 15.47 3.22 -13.00
CA VAL A 27 15.96 4.11 -14.05
C VAL A 27 15.17 5.42 -14.06
N ILE A 28 13.84 5.37 -13.96
CA ILE A 28 13.00 6.57 -13.88
C ILE A 28 13.36 7.43 -12.67
N PHE A 29 13.46 6.85 -11.47
CA PHE A 29 13.80 7.62 -10.28
C PHE A 29 15.21 8.21 -10.37
N SER A 30 16.17 7.43 -10.89
CA SER A 30 17.53 7.91 -11.11
C SER A 30 17.58 9.06 -12.11
N LEU A 31 16.79 9.00 -13.19
CA LEU A 31 16.69 10.07 -14.18
C LEU A 31 16.06 11.33 -13.59
N ILE A 32 14.96 11.20 -12.84
CA ILE A 32 14.28 12.36 -12.23
C ILE A 32 15.19 13.05 -11.22
N TYR A 33 15.82 12.30 -10.31
CA TYR A 33 16.72 12.88 -9.30
C TYR A 33 18.02 13.39 -9.92
N GLY A 34 18.57 12.66 -10.89
CA GLY A 34 19.76 13.08 -11.63
C GLY A 34 19.52 14.37 -12.43
N ALA A 35 18.38 14.48 -13.14
CA ALA A 35 18.02 15.69 -13.87
C ALA A 35 17.82 16.88 -12.93
N TYR A 36 17.12 16.67 -11.81
CA TYR A 36 16.93 17.71 -10.80
C TYR A 36 18.27 18.25 -10.28
N LEU A 37 19.14 17.36 -9.80
CA LEU A 37 20.43 17.74 -9.25
C LEU A 37 21.34 18.35 -10.32
N TYR A 38 21.27 17.87 -11.56
CA TYR A 38 22.06 18.42 -12.65
C TYR A 38 21.65 19.87 -12.94
N ILE A 39 20.35 20.15 -13.00
CA ILE A 39 19.85 21.52 -13.21
C ILE A 39 20.25 22.42 -12.03
N SER A 40 20.19 21.93 -10.79
CA SER A 40 20.50 22.75 -9.61
C SER A 40 22.01 22.90 -9.32
N THR A 41 22.86 21.95 -9.70
CA THR A 41 24.30 21.97 -9.35
C THR A 41 25.23 22.11 -10.55
N ARG A 42 24.73 21.89 -11.77
CA ARG A 42 25.51 21.81 -13.02
C ARG A 42 26.62 20.75 -13.02
N MET A 43 26.65 19.85 -12.02
CA MET A 43 27.64 18.78 -11.91
C MET A 43 27.04 17.43 -12.30
N LEU A 44 27.40 16.93 -13.48
CA LEU A 44 26.83 15.69 -14.04
C LEU A 44 27.16 14.45 -13.19
N ILE A 45 28.44 14.26 -12.84
CA ILE A 45 28.91 13.08 -12.09
C ILE A 45 28.24 13.01 -10.71
N LEU A 46 28.20 14.13 -9.99
CA LEU A 46 27.62 14.19 -8.66
C LEU A 46 26.11 13.93 -8.70
N SER A 47 25.41 14.48 -9.70
CA SER A 47 23.98 14.30 -9.89
C SER A 47 23.60 12.84 -10.16
N LEU A 48 24.44 12.14 -10.93
CA LEU A 48 24.22 10.73 -11.26
C LEU A 48 24.43 9.83 -10.03
N VAL A 49 25.52 10.04 -9.28
CA VAL A 49 25.82 9.27 -8.07
C VAL A 49 24.75 9.48 -7.00
N VAL A 50 24.42 10.74 -6.69
CA VAL A 50 23.41 11.06 -5.66
C VAL A 50 22.01 10.61 -6.12
N GLY A 51 21.68 10.79 -7.40
CA GLY A 51 20.41 10.32 -7.97
C GLY A 51 20.22 8.81 -7.82
N LEU A 52 21.26 8.02 -8.06
CA LEU A 52 21.22 6.57 -7.91
C LEU A 52 21.11 6.14 -6.44
N ILE A 53 21.83 6.82 -5.53
CA ILE A 53 21.75 6.58 -4.08
C ILE A 53 20.32 6.78 -3.56
N PHE A 54 19.61 7.82 -4.02
CA PHE A 54 18.23 8.09 -3.60
C PHE A 54 17.17 7.29 -4.36
N ALA A 55 17.47 6.76 -5.56
CA ALA A 55 16.55 5.91 -6.31
C ALA A 55 16.24 4.58 -5.60
N VAL A 56 17.25 3.96 -4.97
CA VAL A 56 17.11 2.69 -4.24
C VAL A 56 16.10 2.77 -3.08
N PRO A 57 16.22 3.72 -2.12
CA PRO A 57 15.22 3.86 -1.07
C PRO A 57 13.85 4.31 -1.60
N SER A 58 13.79 5.08 -2.70
CA SER A 58 12.51 5.46 -3.33
C SER A 58 11.69 4.26 -3.79
N LEU A 59 12.33 3.21 -4.33
CA LEU A 59 11.63 1.97 -4.67
C LEU A 59 10.93 1.33 -3.47
N TYR A 60 11.57 1.39 -2.29
CA TYR A 60 10.99 0.85 -1.06
C TYR A 60 9.85 1.69 -0.51
N TYR A 61 10.08 2.99 -0.33
CA TYR A 61 9.12 3.86 0.32
C TYR A 61 7.94 4.23 -0.58
N ILE A 62 8.16 4.38 -1.89
CA ILE A 62 7.13 4.81 -2.83
C ILE A 62 6.50 3.61 -3.53
N SER A 63 7.27 2.76 -4.21
CA SER A 63 6.68 1.70 -5.04
C SER A 63 6.17 0.50 -4.24
N TYR A 64 7.01 -0.10 -3.40
CA TYR A 64 6.67 -1.31 -2.66
C TYR A 64 5.53 -1.08 -1.66
N ARG A 65 5.64 -0.03 -0.84
CA ARG A 65 4.62 0.29 0.17
C ARG A 65 3.26 0.62 -0.43
N ASN A 66 3.21 1.40 -1.52
CA ASN A 66 1.94 1.70 -2.18
C ASN A 66 1.32 0.45 -2.82
N LYS A 67 2.11 -0.44 -3.43
CA LYS A 67 1.57 -1.68 -4.01
C LYS A 67 1.09 -2.65 -2.94
N LYS A 68 1.82 -2.76 -1.82
CA LYS A 68 1.40 -3.54 -0.64
C LYS A 68 0.05 -3.04 -0.10
N MET A 69 -0.07 -1.74 0.13
CA MET A 69 -1.32 -1.11 0.61
C MET A 69 -2.49 -1.34 -0.36
N LYS A 70 -2.29 -1.20 -1.67
CA LYS A 70 -3.34 -1.51 -2.67
C LYS A 70 -3.81 -2.97 -2.60
N ARG A 71 -2.88 -3.91 -2.38
CA ARG A 71 -3.21 -5.33 -2.25
C ARG A 71 -3.99 -5.62 -0.97
N GLU A 72 -3.64 -4.95 0.14
CA GLU A 72 -4.38 -5.07 1.40
C GLU A 72 -5.80 -4.50 1.28
N ILE A 73 -5.98 -3.34 0.62
CA ILE A 73 -7.31 -2.77 0.34
C ILE A 73 -8.15 -3.71 -0.53
N ALA A 74 -7.55 -4.29 -1.58
CA ALA A 74 -8.25 -5.25 -2.44
C ALA A 74 -8.70 -6.48 -1.65
N LEU A 75 -7.84 -7.02 -0.78
CA LEU A 75 -8.17 -8.13 0.09
C LEU A 75 -9.34 -7.79 1.03
N LEU A 76 -9.33 -6.63 1.68
CA LEU A 76 -10.41 -6.20 2.57
C LEU A 76 -11.74 -6.08 1.81
N LYS A 77 -11.71 -5.59 0.57
CA LYS A 77 -12.89 -5.52 -0.29
C LYS A 77 -13.43 -6.91 -0.63
N ASP A 78 -12.55 -7.85 -1.00
CA ASP A 78 -12.95 -9.22 -1.30
C ASP A 78 -13.54 -9.92 -0.05
N LEU A 79 -12.96 -9.70 1.13
CA LEU A 79 -13.50 -10.21 2.40
C LEU A 79 -14.88 -9.62 2.71
N ASN A 80 -15.13 -8.36 2.37
CA ASN A 80 -16.46 -7.77 2.51
C ASN A 80 -17.48 -8.40 1.58
N THR A 81 -17.10 -8.59 0.31
CA THR A 81 -17.94 -9.27 -0.68
C THR A 81 -18.27 -10.68 -0.21
N TYR A 82 -17.30 -11.39 0.36
CA TYR A 82 -17.54 -12.70 0.98
C TYR A 82 -18.62 -12.61 2.06
N ALA A 83 -18.43 -11.77 3.09
CA ALA A 83 -19.38 -11.68 4.20
C ALA A 83 -20.77 -11.20 3.76
N THR A 84 -20.85 -10.24 2.84
CA THR A 84 -22.12 -9.68 2.36
C THR A 84 -22.89 -10.68 1.52
N THR A 85 -22.24 -11.33 0.55
CA THR A 85 -22.87 -12.33 -0.33
C THR A 85 -23.27 -13.58 0.45
N MET A 86 -22.43 -14.00 1.39
CA MET A 86 -22.70 -15.13 2.27
C MET A 86 -23.93 -14.87 3.15
N THR A 87 -24.00 -13.71 3.81
CA THR A 87 -25.17 -13.29 4.61
C THR A 87 -26.44 -13.28 3.77
N PHE A 88 -26.39 -12.73 2.55
CA PHE A 88 -27.54 -12.71 1.65
C PHE A 88 -28.08 -14.12 1.36
N PHE A 89 -27.21 -15.07 1.03
CA PHE A 89 -27.63 -16.45 0.75
C PHE A 89 -28.13 -17.19 1.99
N LEU A 90 -27.52 -16.96 3.16
CA LEU A 90 -27.97 -17.55 4.43
C LEU A 90 -29.32 -17.00 4.88
N GLN A 91 -29.57 -15.71 4.70
CA GLN A 91 -30.87 -15.08 4.94
C GLN A 91 -31.94 -15.56 3.94
N SER A 92 -31.54 -15.86 2.71
CA SER A 92 -32.43 -16.46 1.69
C SER A 92 -32.77 -17.93 1.96
N GLY A 93 -32.37 -18.47 3.13
CA GLY A 93 -32.69 -19.84 3.53
C GLY A 93 -31.76 -20.90 2.95
N LYS A 94 -30.70 -20.53 2.22
CA LYS A 94 -29.73 -21.51 1.73
C LYS A 94 -28.92 -22.10 2.89
N ASN A 95 -28.53 -23.37 2.74
CA ASN A 95 -27.62 -24.02 3.67
C ASN A 95 -26.18 -23.46 3.50
N LEU A 96 -25.32 -23.69 4.50
CA LEU A 96 -23.96 -23.15 4.52
C LEU A 96 -23.15 -23.53 3.27
N ARG A 97 -23.29 -24.77 2.81
CA ARG A 97 -22.63 -25.29 1.61
C ARG A 97 -23.07 -24.54 0.35
N ALA A 98 -24.37 -24.44 0.11
CA ALA A 98 -24.93 -23.74 -1.05
C ALA A 98 -24.64 -22.23 -0.99
N ALA A 99 -24.53 -21.64 0.20
CA ALA A 99 -24.10 -20.26 0.37
C ALA A 99 -22.61 -20.07 0.02
N LEU A 100 -21.72 -20.98 0.43
CA LEU A 100 -20.30 -20.98 0.04
C LEU A 100 -20.10 -21.18 -1.46
N GLU A 101 -20.80 -22.15 -2.06
CA GLU A 101 -20.74 -22.43 -3.49
C GLU A 101 -21.22 -21.23 -4.33
N ALA A 102 -22.30 -20.58 -3.89
CA ALA A 102 -22.85 -19.41 -4.56
C ALA A 102 -22.01 -18.13 -4.34
N THR A 103 -21.25 -18.05 -3.25
CA THR A 103 -20.34 -16.92 -2.96
C THR A 103 -18.98 -17.07 -3.65
N ARG A 104 -18.52 -18.30 -3.90
CA ARG A 104 -17.24 -18.56 -4.59
C ARG A 104 -17.04 -17.74 -5.88
N PRO A 105 -17.95 -17.71 -6.86
CA PRO A 105 -17.70 -17.04 -8.14
C PRO A 105 -17.55 -15.51 -8.04
N SER A 106 -18.00 -14.88 -6.95
CA SER A 106 -17.89 -13.41 -6.79
C SER A 106 -16.56 -12.95 -6.17
N LEU A 107 -15.65 -13.89 -5.86
CA LEU A 107 -14.41 -13.62 -5.12
C LEU A 107 -13.16 -13.76 -6.00
N SER A 108 -12.03 -13.22 -5.53
CA SER A 108 -10.74 -13.41 -6.18
C SER A 108 -10.28 -14.86 -6.11
N GLU A 109 -9.49 -15.30 -7.09
CA GLU A 109 -8.95 -16.67 -7.19
C GLU A 109 -8.32 -17.18 -5.88
N ARG A 110 -7.67 -16.30 -5.12
CA ARG A 110 -7.10 -16.62 -3.82
C ARG A 110 -8.16 -17.03 -2.79
N LEU A 111 -9.25 -16.27 -2.69
CA LEU A 111 -10.36 -16.57 -1.79
C LEU A 111 -11.21 -17.74 -2.31
N GLN A 112 -11.31 -17.91 -3.62
CA GLN A 112 -11.95 -19.09 -4.22
C GLN A 112 -11.27 -20.38 -3.78
N ASN A 113 -9.95 -20.43 -3.85
CA ASN A 113 -9.16 -21.59 -3.41
C ASN A 113 -9.33 -21.87 -1.90
N ASP A 114 -9.50 -20.82 -1.09
CA ASP A 114 -9.72 -20.97 0.35
C ASP A 114 -11.12 -21.50 0.66
N ILE A 115 -12.14 -21.02 -0.05
CA ILE A 115 -13.51 -21.54 0.04
C ILE A 115 -13.56 -22.98 -0.45
N GLU A 116 -12.80 -23.34 -1.49
CA GLU A 116 -12.73 -24.72 -1.96
C GLU A 116 -12.14 -25.66 -0.89
N ARG A 117 -11.14 -25.21 -0.12
CA ARG A 117 -10.63 -25.98 1.03
C ARG A 117 -11.68 -26.14 2.11
N VAL A 118 -12.44 -25.08 2.41
CA VAL A 118 -13.54 -25.15 3.38
C VAL A 118 -14.63 -26.10 2.89
N LEU A 119 -15.00 -26.05 1.60
CA LEU A 119 -15.97 -26.97 0.98
C LEU A 119 -15.48 -28.43 1.02
N LYS A 120 -14.19 -28.69 0.75
CA LYS A 120 -13.60 -30.04 0.89
C LYS A 120 -13.65 -30.53 2.33
N SER A 121 -13.38 -29.66 3.32
CA SER A 121 -13.52 -30.03 4.73
C SER A 121 -14.96 -30.36 5.15
N LEU A 122 -15.96 -29.79 4.44
CA LEU A 122 -17.38 -30.09 4.63
C LEU A 122 -17.79 -31.42 3.99
N ASP A 123 -17.07 -31.89 2.96
CA ASP A 123 -17.32 -33.18 2.28
C ASP A 123 -16.70 -34.38 3.02
N GLU A 124 -15.67 -34.16 3.84
CA GLU A 124 -14.95 -35.21 4.60
C GLU A 124 -15.56 -35.53 5.97
N ASP A 125 -16.89 -35.43 6.12
CA ASP A 125 -17.63 -35.76 7.37
C ASP A 125 -17.27 -34.91 8.61
N SER A 126 -16.59 -33.76 8.43
CA SER A 126 -16.39 -32.83 9.53
C SER A 126 -17.70 -32.15 9.89
N LEU A 127 -18.23 -32.52 11.06
CA LEU A 127 -19.27 -31.80 11.77
C LEU A 127 -18.91 -30.34 12.03
N SER A 128 -17.72 -29.81 11.70
CA SER A 128 -17.34 -28.39 11.76
C SER A 128 -16.47 -27.95 10.57
N PRO A 129 -16.90 -27.00 9.71
CA PRO A 129 -16.06 -26.50 8.63
C PRO A 129 -14.77 -25.90 9.18
N ASP A 130 -13.63 -26.23 8.58
CA ASP A 130 -12.35 -25.65 8.99
C ASP A 130 -12.26 -24.19 8.50
N MET A 131 -12.67 -23.28 9.37
CA MET A 131 -12.61 -21.83 9.14
C MET A 131 -11.22 -21.24 9.47
N SER A 132 -10.26 -22.05 9.97
CA SER A 132 -8.91 -21.59 10.30
C SER A 132 -8.13 -21.10 9.07
N VAL A 133 -8.56 -21.50 7.87
CA VAL A 133 -8.02 -21.02 6.58
C VAL A 133 -8.09 -19.49 6.48
N PHE A 134 -9.02 -18.85 7.17
CA PHE A 134 -9.17 -17.39 7.19
C PHE A 134 -8.29 -16.66 8.23
N ASP A 135 -7.72 -17.36 9.21
CA ASP A 135 -6.89 -16.74 10.27
C ASP A 135 -5.63 -16.08 9.69
N LYS A 136 -5.14 -16.57 8.55
CA LYS A 136 -4.00 -15.98 7.82
C LYS A 136 -4.25 -14.54 7.37
N TYR A 137 -5.51 -14.10 7.32
CA TYR A 137 -5.88 -12.74 6.94
C TYR A 137 -5.81 -11.76 8.11
N LYS A 138 -5.73 -12.26 9.35
CA LYS A 138 -5.63 -11.45 10.58
C LYS A 138 -6.67 -10.33 10.67
N PHE A 139 -7.86 -10.53 10.10
CA PHE A 139 -8.90 -9.50 10.09
C PHE A 139 -9.98 -9.89 11.10
N SER A 140 -9.94 -9.25 12.28
CA SER A 140 -10.79 -9.59 13.43
C SER A 140 -12.30 -9.64 13.09
N PRO A 141 -12.87 -8.74 12.26
CA PRO A 141 -14.29 -8.80 11.92
C PRO A 141 -14.69 -10.05 11.11
N ILE A 142 -13.79 -10.60 10.29
CA ILE A 142 -14.06 -11.85 9.55
C ILE A 142 -13.96 -13.07 10.45
N LYS A 143 -13.09 -13.05 11.46
CA LYS A 143 -13.07 -14.10 12.47
C LYS A 143 -14.41 -14.17 13.20
N ALA A 144 -14.90 -13.02 13.67
CA ALA A 144 -16.22 -12.93 14.31
C ALA A 144 -17.36 -13.40 13.37
N PHE A 145 -17.25 -13.14 12.06
CA PHE A 145 -18.20 -13.65 11.07
C PHE A 145 -18.18 -15.17 10.96
N ASN A 146 -16.99 -15.76 10.89
CA ASN A 146 -16.83 -17.21 10.84
C ASN A 146 -17.28 -17.90 12.13
N ASP A 147 -17.03 -17.27 13.29
CA ASP A 147 -17.52 -17.76 14.58
C ASP A 147 -19.06 -17.75 14.60
N VAL A 148 -19.70 -16.68 14.09
CA VAL A 148 -21.16 -16.61 13.95
C VAL A 148 -21.70 -17.62 12.93
N LEU A 149 -20.97 -17.93 11.86
CA LEU A 149 -21.34 -19.01 10.93
C LEU A 149 -21.40 -20.36 11.64
N ILE A 150 -20.41 -20.67 12.48
CA ILE A 150 -20.35 -21.92 13.25
C ILE A 150 -21.51 -21.97 14.25
N ILE A 151 -21.70 -20.92 15.05
CA ILE A 151 -22.78 -20.82 16.04
C ILE A 151 -24.16 -20.96 15.37
N SER A 152 -24.40 -20.27 14.25
CA SER A 152 -25.68 -20.31 13.54
C SER A 152 -26.05 -21.69 13.02
N ARG A 153 -25.05 -22.55 12.81
CA ARG A 153 -25.23 -23.92 12.34
C ARG A 153 -25.39 -24.90 13.51
N ASP A 154 -24.65 -24.71 14.59
CA ASP A 154 -24.59 -25.64 15.72
C ASP A 154 -25.73 -25.41 16.72
N GLU A 155 -26.06 -24.14 17.00
CA GLU A 155 -27.07 -23.74 17.99
C GLU A 155 -28.37 -23.24 17.36
N GLY A 156 -28.34 -22.92 16.06
CA GLY A 156 -29.46 -22.27 15.37
C GLY A 156 -29.67 -20.82 15.84
N GLY A 157 -30.79 -20.21 15.43
CA GLY A 157 -31.14 -18.84 15.81
C GLY A 157 -31.60 -17.99 14.62
N ASP A 158 -31.99 -16.75 14.92
CA ASP A 158 -32.36 -15.78 13.89
C ASP A 158 -31.11 -15.31 13.13
N LYS A 159 -30.93 -15.90 11.94
CA LYS A 159 -29.84 -15.57 11.01
C LYS A 159 -29.84 -14.08 10.65
N SER A 160 -31.00 -13.43 10.61
CA SER A 160 -31.08 -12.01 10.27
C SER A 160 -30.33 -11.15 11.30
N THR A 161 -30.67 -11.28 12.58
CA THR A 161 -30.03 -10.51 13.66
C THR A 161 -28.56 -10.88 13.89
N MET A 162 -28.21 -12.17 13.80
CA MET A 162 -26.82 -12.62 13.99
C MET A 162 -25.89 -12.10 12.90
N PHE A 163 -26.26 -12.25 11.62
CA PHE A 163 -25.40 -11.84 10.51
C PHE A 163 -25.43 -10.33 10.26
N ASN A 164 -26.56 -9.64 10.51
CA ASN A 164 -26.63 -8.17 10.33
C ASN A 164 -25.65 -7.44 11.25
N ARG A 165 -25.57 -7.81 12.54
CA ARG A 165 -24.62 -7.18 13.48
C ARG A 165 -23.17 -7.36 13.06
N VAL A 166 -22.80 -8.55 12.57
CA VAL A 166 -21.41 -8.79 12.13
C VAL A 166 -21.13 -8.09 10.79
N ASN A 167 -22.08 -8.09 9.85
CA ASN A 167 -21.94 -7.34 8.60
C ASN A 167 -21.82 -5.83 8.85
N GLU A 168 -22.58 -5.27 9.79
CA GLU A 168 -22.43 -3.87 10.22
C GLU A 168 -21.03 -3.60 10.76
N ASN A 169 -20.49 -4.49 11.60
CA ASN A 169 -19.12 -4.35 12.11
C ASN A 169 -18.04 -4.45 11.01
N ILE A 170 -18.20 -5.35 10.03
CA ILE A 170 -17.31 -5.47 8.88
C ILE A 170 -17.40 -4.19 8.03
N ASN A 171 -18.60 -3.73 7.70
CA ASN A 171 -18.83 -2.52 6.92
C ASN A 171 -18.30 -1.27 7.63
N PHE A 172 -18.45 -1.18 8.95
CA PHE A 172 -17.91 -0.11 9.76
C PHE A 172 -16.38 -0.12 9.75
N ALA A 173 -15.75 -1.29 9.95
CA ALA A 173 -14.29 -1.42 9.93
C ALA A 173 -13.71 -1.02 8.56
N ILE A 174 -14.37 -1.39 7.47
CA ILE A 174 -13.95 -1.05 6.11
C ILE A 174 -14.17 0.43 5.81
N THR A 175 -15.35 0.97 6.15
CA THR A 175 -15.65 2.40 5.96
C THR A 175 -14.66 3.27 6.71
N LYS A 176 -14.37 2.94 7.98
CA LYS A 176 -13.38 3.65 8.80
C LYS A 176 -11.97 3.54 8.22
N HIS A 177 -11.60 2.36 7.71
CA HIS A 177 -10.33 2.19 7.00
C HIS A 177 -10.24 3.08 5.75
N ASP A 178 -11.30 3.12 4.94
CA ASP A 178 -11.38 3.96 3.74
C ASP A 178 -11.36 5.46 4.05
N GLU A 179 -12.06 5.90 5.08
CA GLU A 179 -12.02 7.29 5.57
C GLU A 179 -10.62 7.70 5.98
N MET A 180 -9.90 6.86 6.73
CA MET A 180 -8.51 7.12 7.09
C MET A 180 -7.60 7.18 5.86
N VAL A 181 -7.75 6.26 4.91
CA VAL A 181 -6.96 6.27 3.67
C VAL A 181 -7.25 7.53 2.86
N ARG A 182 -8.52 7.98 2.79
CA ARG A 182 -8.92 9.22 2.12
C ARG A 182 -8.36 10.46 2.82
N GLY A 183 -8.47 10.54 4.15
CA GLY A 183 -7.88 11.62 4.94
C GLY A 183 -6.36 11.73 4.75
N LYS A 184 -5.66 10.58 4.80
CA LYS A 184 -4.21 10.52 4.52
C LYS A 184 -3.86 10.93 3.09
N LYS A 185 -4.71 10.66 2.09
CA LYS A 185 -4.50 11.11 0.71
C LYS A 185 -4.59 12.63 0.59
N ILE A 186 -5.52 13.29 1.30
CA ILE A 186 -5.67 14.74 1.28
C ILE A 186 -4.42 15.41 1.88
N VAL A 187 -3.99 14.95 3.05
CA VAL A 187 -2.76 15.42 3.70
C VAL A 187 -1.53 15.16 2.81
N ALA A 188 -1.48 14.00 2.13
CA ALA A 188 -0.41 13.69 1.20
C ALA A 188 -0.33 14.68 0.03
N LYS A 189 -1.48 15.08 -0.56
CA LYS A 189 -1.50 16.08 -1.64
C LYS A 189 -0.90 17.41 -1.19
N GLN A 190 -1.26 17.88 0.01
CA GLN A 190 -0.71 19.12 0.56
C GLN A 190 0.81 19.03 0.75
N ILE A 191 1.30 17.90 1.28
CA ILE A 191 2.74 17.70 1.51
C ILE A 191 3.51 17.57 0.19
N TYR A 192 2.97 16.88 -0.82
CA TYR A 192 3.60 16.84 -2.14
C TYR A 192 3.64 18.22 -2.79
N PHE A 193 2.60 19.04 -2.61
CA PHE A 193 2.58 20.42 -3.10
C PHE A 193 3.67 21.27 -2.44
N ILE A 194 3.79 21.21 -1.11
CA ILE A 194 4.81 21.95 -0.36
C ILE A 194 6.22 21.49 -0.77
N ILE A 195 6.49 20.19 -0.80
CA ILE A 195 7.80 19.66 -1.20
C ILE A 195 8.10 20.02 -2.66
N GLY A 196 7.11 19.95 -3.55
CA GLY A 196 7.25 20.34 -4.95
C GLY A 196 7.60 21.81 -5.11
N ALA A 197 6.90 22.70 -4.39
CA ALA A 197 7.17 24.14 -4.40
C ALA A 197 8.55 24.48 -3.79
N MET A 198 8.98 23.76 -2.76
CA MET A 198 10.31 23.96 -2.17
C MET A 198 11.42 23.47 -3.12
N LEU A 199 11.23 22.32 -3.78
CA LEU A 199 12.19 21.79 -4.74
C LEU A 199 12.24 22.63 -6.02
N SER A 200 11.17 23.33 -6.41
CA SER A 200 11.18 24.17 -7.60
C SER A 200 12.04 25.43 -7.45
N ILE A 201 12.35 25.88 -6.23
CA ILE A 201 13.11 27.13 -6.00
C ILE A 201 14.53 27.06 -6.62
N PRO A 202 15.38 26.05 -6.31
CA PRO A 202 16.69 25.92 -6.96
C PRO A 202 16.61 25.80 -8.49
N VAL A 203 15.59 25.10 -9.00
CA VAL A 203 15.37 24.91 -10.43
C VAL A 203 15.00 26.23 -11.11
N MET A 204 14.08 26.99 -10.52
CA MET A 204 13.67 28.30 -11.03
C MET A 204 14.83 29.29 -11.03
N LEU A 205 15.64 29.32 -9.96
CA LEU A 205 16.83 30.19 -9.88
C LEU A 205 17.89 29.81 -10.94
N SER A 206 18.13 28.51 -11.14
CA SER A 206 19.04 28.03 -12.18
C SER A 206 18.54 28.36 -13.59
N CYS A 207 17.24 28.15 -13.86
CA CYS A 207 16.62 28.53 -15.12
C CYS A 207 16.67 30.04 -15.35
N LEU A 208 16.33 30.84 -14.35
CA LEU A 208 16.38 32.31 -14.44
C LEU A 208 17.78 32.80 -14.77
N SER A 209 18.81 32.21 -14.15
CA SER A 209 20.21 32.51 -14.46
C SER A 209 20.58 32.17 -15.90
N THR A 210 20.11 31.03 -16.39
CA THR A 210 20.39 30.54 -17.75
C THR A 210 19.63 31.33 -18.84
N PHE A 211 18.38 31.72 -18.58
CA PHE A 211 17.51 32.38 -19.57
C PHE A 211 17.59 33.90 -19.56
N LEU A 212 17.83 34.54 -18.41
CA LEU A 212 17.91 35.99 -18.28
C LEU A 212 19.35 36.52 -18.17
N SER A 213 20.36 35.65 -18.39
CA SER A 213 21.80 35.97 -18.22
C SER A 213 22.15 36.58 -16.86
N THR A 214 21.35 36.28 -15.83
CA THR A 214 21.61 36.76 -14.48
C THR A 214 22.67 35.87 -13.84
N GLN A 215 23.86 36.41 -13.60
CA GLN A 215 25.00 35.63 -13.08
C GLN A 215 24.89 35.27 -11.57
N MET A 216 23.82 35.70 -10.90
CA MET A 216 23.68 35.56 -9.44
C MET A 216 23.72 34.09 -8.97
N TYR A 217 23.05 33.19 -9.70
CA TYR A 217 23.04 31.76 -9.33
C TYR A 217 24.37 31.08 -9.64
N ASP A 218 25.01 31.46 -10.75
CA ASP A 218 26.32 30.95 -11.13
C ASP A 218 27.42 31.41 -10.16
N GLN A 219 27.35 32.65 -9.66
CA GLN A 219 28.20 33.15 -8.58
C GLN A 219 27.93 32.42 -7.26
N PHE A 220 26.68 32.06 -6.96
CA PHE A 220 26.35 31.24 -5.80
C PHE A 220 26.96 29.84 -5.89
N LEU A 221 26.88 29.20 -7.06
CA LEU A 221 27.45 27.86 -7.31
C LEU A 221 28.98 27.84 -7.35
N PHE A 222 29.64 28.99 -7.54
CA PHE A 222 31.10 29.09 -7.49
C PHE A 222 31.68 28.67 -6.13
N TYR A 223 30.92 28.87 -5.05
CA TYR A 223 31.33 28.45 -3.71
C TYR A 223 30.99 26.97 -3.48
N PRO A 224 31.98 26.11 -3.16
CA PRO A 224 31.75 24.67 -2.94
C PRO A 224 30.74 24.38 -1.82
N ILE A 225 30.68 25.26 -0.81
CA ILE A 225 29.73 25.18 0.32
C ILE A 225 28.28 25.28 -0.18
N SER A 226 28.02 26.11 -1.19
CA SER A 226 26.69 26.27 -1.78
C SER A 226 26.20 24.99 -2.46
N ILE A 227 27.08 24.29 -3.18
CA ILE A 227 26.78 23.00 -3.82
C ILE A 227 26.42 21.96 -2.76
N VAL A 228 27.21 21.88 -1.68
CA VAL A 228 26.91 21.01 -0.54
C VAL A 228 25.56 21.36 0.10
N GLY A 229 25.26 22.66 0.24
CA GLY A 229 23.97 23.15 0.74
C GLY A 229 22.77 22.68 -0.09
N VAL A 230 22.87 22.76 -1.42
CA VAL A 230 21.82 22.28 -2.34
C VAL A 230 21.60 20.77 -2.22
N ILE A 231 22.69 19.99 -2.10
CA ILE A 231 22.61 18.53 -1.93
C ILE A 231 21.97 18.17 -0.59
N ILE A 232 22.36 18.84 0.50
CA ILE A 232 21.78 18.62 1.83
C ILE A 232 20.30 18.99 1.82
N PHE A 233 19.94 20.13 1.23
CA PHE A 233 18.55 20.54 1.07
C PHE A 233 17.71 19.48 0.34
N PHE A 234 18.21 18.99 -0.80
CA PHE A 234 17.58 17.91 -1.55
C PHE A 234 17.43 16.63 -0.70
N ALA A 235 18.51 16.21 -0.03
CA ALA A 235 18.53 15.03 0.83
C ALA A 235 17.50 15.13 1.97
N VAL A 236 17.38 16.30 2.61
CA VAL A 236 16.39 16.55 3.66
C VAL A 236 14.98 16.44 3.10
N MET A 237 14.69 17.10 1.97
CA MET A 237 13.36 17.07 1.33
C MET A 237 12.94 15.65 0.95
N ILE A 238 13.83 14.87 0.32
CA ILE A 238 13.55 13.48 -0.07
C ILE A 238 13.39 12.57 1.16
N THR A 239 14.21 12.75 2.20
CA THR A 239 14.08 11.99 3.44
C THR A 239 12.76 12.31 4.16
N TRP A 240 12.31 13.56 4.10
CA TRP A 240 11.02 13.98 4.64
C TRP A 240 9.86 13.36 3.87
N LEU A 241 9.96 13.31 2.53
CA LEU A 241 9.04 12.58 1.66
C LEU A 241 8.96 11.10 2.05
N PHE A 242 10.10 10.43 2.29
CA PHE A 242 10.11 9.03 2.73
C PHE A 242 9.45 8.81 4.09
N LYS A 243 9.70 9.71 5.05
CA LYS A 243 9.03 9.67 6.36
C LYS A 243 7.53 9.83 6.21
N HIS A 244 7.08 10.69 5.30
CA HIS A 244 5.67 10.91 5.04
C HIS A 244 5.01 9.72 4.33
N GLU A 245 5.62 9.18 3.26
CA GLU A 245 5.17 7.94 2.61
C GLU A 245 5.06 6.80 3.61
N LYS A 246 6.01 6.74 4.56
CA LYS A 246 5.98 5.76 5.64
C LYS A 246 4.72 5.89 6.51
N LYS A 247 4.35 7.10 6.92
CA LYS A 247 3.14 7.37 7.74
C LYS A 247 1.85 7.14 6.96
N LYS A 248 1.83 7.51 5.68
CA LYS A 248 0.67 7.34 4.78
C LYS A 248 0.31 5.86 4.61
N THR A 249 1.31 5.02 4.38
CA THR A 249 1.14 3.59 4.11
C THR A 249 1.07 2.71 5.35
N ASP A 250 1.18 3.28 6.55
CA ASP A 250 0.98 2.54 7.80
C ASP A 250 -0.51 2.52 8.17
N THR A 251 -1.23 1.50 7.71
CA THR A 251 -2.64 1.24 8.03
C THR A 251 -2.80 0.12 9.07
N SER A 252 -1.71 -0.28 9.72
CA SER A 252 -1.65 -1.41 10.67
C SER A 252 -2.53 -1.27 11.93
N MET A 253 -3.23 -0.16 12.12
CA MET A 253 -3.97 0.10 13.36
C MET A 253 -5.29 -0.68 13.48
N PHE A 254 -5.73 -1.43 12.45
CA PHE A 254 -6.99 -2.21 12.46
C PHE A 254 -6.92 -3.58 11.75
N ILE A 255 -5.72 -4.16 11.63
CA ILE A 255 -5.53 -5.59 11.34
C ILE A 255 -5.15 -6.26 12.66
#